data_AF-A0A6G1HI35-F1
#
_entry.id   AF-A0A6G1HI35-F1
#
_cell.length_a   1.000
_cell.length_b   1.000
_cell.length_c   1.000
_cell.angle_alpha   90.00
_cell.angle_beta   90.00
_cell.angle_gamma   90.00
#
_symmetry.space_group_name_H-M   'P 1'
#
loop_
_entity.id
_entity.type
_entity.pdbx_description
1 polymer ?
#
loop_
_entity_poly.entity_id
_entity_poly.type
_entity_poly.pdbx_seq_one_letter_code
_entity_poly.pdbx_strand_id
1 'polypeptide(L)'
;MAGSTTVPPANRPARRSIKFEQPFVYHAKKSSISISPPFPTPIRTFSIADFFAVCSALELDWLLSLTTSHLKALLASPDDPATRTYSASYFPAHIPLDRGRRSISWPLPSTDSSADVAAFLAGLTLLTLEIPAAGPVSSNKASRVRAKLTTLTFLSALTSALSDACPARFPTVLARASRLLVAAAEGDVLLDEEDGVILRGAASQLVLGAADGLPLRLKDGPLTPRATLPSAILVTRPARQPRALSGPSSTLVIPSAGRSSRFPGHKPKWLLTMPNGRLMVVDAIAGLDLSGVSRVVLGVLKEHVDKHCGSDISALLRAFEDGPEELADIDLSIVVINAETVDQVQTIEVILNTARVSGAIFLKDCDNQFACAVPAVDGVATLEISREMQSLNVPAGKSYVDVALDGSIHNIVEKVILGPTFCVGGYAFASAADFTAHVAQARKLQKLSAAGDAELAVSDVIWLKLIKAAVGQTPCTFQSIPVADYEDWGTLGAWKAYCATFRSLFLDIDGTLVKNSGQYFGKTWGEQPGLDKSVAHLQNLYARGRTQIILTTSRTEAFREATEQQLRGLGIPYDRIVFGMFHCQRVLVNDFAKTNPFPSASAINLRRDGDELSEMLDY
;
A
#
# COMPACT_ATOMS: atom_id res chain seq x y z
N MET A 1 -81.71 1.59 -51.89
CA MET A 1 -82.48 2.01 -50.71
C MET A 1 -81.51 2.31 -49.58
N ALA A 2 -81.89 3.26 -48.73
CA ALA A 2 -81.08 4.08 -47.85
C ALA A 2 -80.55 3.42 -46.56
N GLY A 3 -79.59 4.11 -45.91
CA GLY A 3 -79.25 4.03 -44.48
C GLY A 3 -77.81 3.54 -44.21
N SER A 4 -76.77 4.37 -44.19
CA SER A 4 -76.35 5.35 -43.16
C SER A 4 -76.02 4.75 -41.78
N THR A 5 -74.73 4.66 -41.45
CA THR A 5 -74.14 5.21 -40.20
C THR A 5 -72.61 5.22 -40.29
N THR A 6 -72.02 6.38 -39.96
CA THR A 6 -70.61 6.75 -40.03
C THR A 6 -69.94 6.75 -38.65
N VAL A 7 -68.73 6.19 -38.52
CA VAL A 7 -67.73 6.44 -37.44
C VAL A 7 -66.31 6.16 -38.02
N PRO A 8 -65.24 6.92 -37.68
CA PRO A 8 -64.12 7.26 -38.58
C PRO A 8 -62.93 6.27 -38.58
N PRO A 9 -62.00 6.36 -39.56
CA PRO A 9 -60.87 5.45 -39.67
C PRO A 9 -59.73 5.78 -38.71
N ALA A 10 -59.20 4.73 -38.09
CA ALA A 10 -58.08 4.74 -37.15
C ALA A 10 -56.75 5.12 -37.83
N ASN A 11 -56.02 6.02 -37.16
CA ASN A 11 -54.69 6.50 -37.52
C ASN A 11 -53.64 5.38 -37.56
N ARG A 12 -52.94 5.27 -38.70
CA ARG A 12 -51.62 4.61 -38.79
C ARG A 12 -50.54 5.57 -38.27
N PRO A 13 -49.64 5.18 -37.34
CA PRO A 13 -48.49 5.99 -37.01
C PRO A 13 -47.39 5.83 -38.08
N ALA A 14 -47.01 6.96 -38.67
CA ALA A 14 -45.89 7.09 -39.60
C ALA A 14 -44.54 7.00 -38.87
N ARG A 15 -43.56 6.40 -39.55
CA ARG A 15 -42.13 6.40 -39.20
C ARG A 15 -41.66 7.83 -38.91
N ARG A 16 -41.11 8.08 -37.72
CA ARG A 16 -40.38 9.30 -37.40
C ARG A 16 -38.87 9.04 -37.43
N SER A 17 -38.21 9.68 -38.39
CA SER A 17 -36.79 9.99 -38.39
C SER A 17 -36.45 10.92 -37.22
N ILE A 18 -35.50 10.53 -36.38
CA ILE A 18 -34.97 11.38 -35.30
C ILE A 18 -33.83 12.21 -35.91
N LYS A 19 -34.08 13.51 -36.10
CA LYS A 19 -33.04 14.53 -36.32
C LYS A 19 -32.67 15.13 -34.97
N PHE A 20 -31.38 15.24 -34.71
CA PHE A 20 -30.80 15.99 -33.60
C PHE A 20 -31.02 17.50 -33.80
N GLU A 21 -31.66 18.16 -32.84
CA GLU A 21 -31.65 19.63 -32.71
C GLU A 21 -31.35 20.05 -31.26
N GLN A 22 -30.20 20.73 -31.13
CA GLN A 22 -29.84 21.87 -30.27
C GLN A 22 -29.92 21.83 -28.72
N PRO A 23 -28.99 22.55 -28.03
CA PRO A 23 -28.70 22.39 -26.61
C PRO A 23 -29.62 23.23 -25.71
N PHE A 24 -29.90 22.70 -24.52
CA PHE A 24 -30.60 23.38 -23.44
C PHE A 24 -29.79 24.60 -22.94
N VAL A 25 -30.37 25.79 -23.10
CA VAL A 25 -29.91 27.04 -22.48
C VAL A 25 -30.50 27.13 -21.08
N TYR A 26 -29.65 27.15 -20.06
CA TYR A 26 -30.03 27.35 -18.66
C TYR A 26 -30.28 28.86 -18.42
N HIS A 27 -31.53 29.25 -18.16
CA HIS A 27 -31.85 30.61 -17.72
C HIS A 27 -31.55 30.79 -16.22
N ALA A 28 -30.39 31.35 -15.91
CA ALA A 28 -30.08 31.84 -14.56
C ALA A 28 -30.81 33.16 -14.28
N LYS A 29 -31.68 33.19 -13.26
CA LYS A 29 -32.19 34.43 -12.68
C LYS A 29 -31.03 35.21 -12.05
N LYS A 30 -30.72 36.40 -12.58
CA LYS A 30 -29.85 37.37 -11.91
C LYS A 30 -30.55 37.93 -10.68
N SER A 31 -30.25 37.39 -9.50
CA SER A 31 -30.32 38.15 -8.25
C SER A 31 -28.95 38.77 -8.01
N SER A 32 -28.90 40.09 -7.89
CA SER A 32 -27.71 40.85 -7.53
C SER A 32 -27.34 40.55 -6.08
N ILE A 33 -26.50 39.54 -5.87
CA ILE A 33 -25.81 39.31 -4.60
C ILE A 33 -24.45 40.02 -4.71
N SER A 34 -24.25 41.01 -3.83
CA SER A 34 -22.97 41.66 -3.59
C SER A 34 -21.89 40.60 -3.39
N ILE A 35 -20.92 40.54 -4.31
CA ILE A 35 -19.74 39.69 -4.17
C ILE A 35 -18.87 40.34 -3.10
N SER A 36 -18.96 39.82 -1.87
CA SER A 36 -17.94 40.01 -0.84
C SER A 36 -16.58 39.60 -1.41
N PRO A 37 -15.46 40.25 -1.03
CA PRO A 37 -14.14 39.82 -1.47
C PRO A 37 -13.92 38.34 -1.13
N PRO A 38 -13.05 37.62 -1.88
CA PRO A 38 -12.78 36.23 -1.58
C PRO A 38 -12.34 36.12 -0.12
N PHE A 39 -13.00 35.24 0.64
CA PHE A 39 -12.55 34.88 1.98
C PHE A 39 -11.03 34.62 1.92
N PRO A 40 -10.22 35.23 2.80
CA PRO A 40 -8.79 34.94 2.81
C PRO A 40 -8.64 33.43 2.97
N THR A 41 -7.93 32.80 2.04
CA THR A 41 -7.54 31.39 2.14
C THR A 41 -6.98 31.19 3.54
N PRO A 42 -7.51 30.27 4.37
CA PRO A 42 -7.01 30.11 5.72
C PRO A 42 -5.52 29.80 5.63
N ILE A 43 -4.69 30.73 6.14
CA ILE A 43 -3.25 30.55 6.25
C ILE A 43 -3.08 29.43 7.28
N ARG A 44 -2.90 28.20 6.81
CA ARG A 44 -2.52 27.09 7.68
C ARG A 44 -1.05 27.29 8.01
N THR A 45 -0.77 27.94 9.13
CA THR A 45 0.56 27.94 9.73
C THR A 45 0.84 26.54 10.26
N PHE A 46 1.95 25.95 9.80
CA PHE A 46 2.44 24.66 10.32
C PHE A 46 3.51 24.90 11.36
N SER A 47 3.54 24.09 12.41
CA SER A 47 4.76 23.94 13.20
C SER A 47 5.81 23.16 12.39
N ILE A 48 7.10 23.32 12.71
CA ILE A 48 8.16 22.51 12.10
C ILE A 48 7.94 21.01 12.37
N ALA A 49 7.38 20.66 13.53
CA ALA A 49 7.07 19.27 13.89
C ALA A 49 6.00 18.66 12.97
N ASP A 50 4.89 19.38 12.75
CA ASP A 50 3.82 18.94 11.84
C ASP A 50 4.30 18.85 10.41
N PHE A 51 5.16 19.80 10.01
CA PHE A 51 5.78 19.82 8.69
C PHE A 51 6.60 18.55 8.45
N PHE A 52 7.49 18.15 9.37
CA PHE A 52 8.33 16.97 9.21
C PHE A 52 7.56 15.64 9.15
N ALA A 53 6.34 15.60 9.66
CA ALA A 53 5.48 14.43 9.59
C ALA A 53 4.88 14.17 8.19
N VAL A 54 4.86 15.17 7.29
CA VAL A 54 4.16 15.06 5.99
C VAL A 54 4.87 15.73 4.82
N CYS A 55 5.94 16.51 5.04
CA CYS A 55 6.63 17.23 3.98
C CYS A 55 7.15 16.28 2.89
N SER A 56 7.23 16.79 1.66
CA SER A 56 7.94 16.12 0.57
C SER A 56 9.45 16.36 0.66
N ALA A 57 10.22 15.57 -0.09
CA ALA A 57 11.66 15.72 -0.25
C ALA A 57 12.03 17.14 -0.75
N LEU A 58 11.26 17.68 -1.70
CA LEU A 58 11.46 19.02 -2.25
C LEU A 58 11.18 20.12 -1.22
N GLU A 59 10.13 19.95 -0.41
CA GLU A 59 9.84 20.89 0.67
C GLU A 59 10.91 20.83 1.77
N LEU A 60 11.48 19.66 2.06
CA LEU A 60 12.57 19.52 3.03
C LEU A 60 13.84 20.23 2.57
N ASP A 61 14.24 20.07 1.30
CA ASP A 61 15.37 20.79 0.70
C ASP A 61 15.16 22.30 0.75
N TRP A 62 13.96 22.77 0.37
CA TRP A 62 13.58 24.18 0.49
C TRP A 62 13.74 24.72 1.92
N LEU A 63 13.19 24.01 2.91
CA LEU A 63 13.29 24.41 4.31
C LEU A 63 14.76 24.44 4.77
N LEU A 64 15.56 23.44 4.37
CA LEU A 64 16.97 23.35 4.73
C LEU A 64 17.76 24.51 4.16
N SER A 65 17.55 24.84 2.89
CA SER A 65 18.22 25.95 2.21
C SER A 65 17.94 27.30 2.87
N LEU A 66 16.66 27.61 3.13
CA LEU A 66 16.29 28.87 3.81
C LEU A 66 16.80 28.94 5.25
N THR A 67 16.66 27.84 6.00
CA THR A 67 17.13 27.76 7.39
C THR A 67 18.63 27.92 7.46
N THR A 68 19.38 27.21 6.61
CA THR A 68 20.83 27.30 6.52
C THR A 68 21.27 28.73 6.19
N SER A 69 20.62 29.37 5.23
CA SER A 69 20.94 30.76 4.85
C SER A 69 20.71 31.75 5.98
N HIS A 70 19.57 31.64 6.67
CA HIS A 70 19.23 32.49 7.82
C HIS A 70 20.22 32.32 8.98
N LEU A 71 20.48 31.07 9.39
CA LEU A 71 21.37 30.79 10.52
C LEU A 71 22.82 31.15 10.21
N LYS A 72 23.27 31.04 8.95
CA LYS A 72 24.59 31.55 8.52
C LYS A 72 24.67 33.07 8.66
N ALA A 73 23.62 33.81 8.28
CA ALA A 73 23.58 35.26 8.42
C ALA A 73 23.61 35.70 9.90
N LEU A 74 22.91 34.97 10.79
CA LEU A 74 23.00 35.18 12.23
C LEU A 74 24.43 34.96 12.74
N LEU A 75 25.06 33.83 12.39
CA LEU A 75 26.44 33.54 12.80
C LEU A 75 27.51 34.44 12.18
N ALA A 76 27.17 35.23 11.16
CA ALA A 76 28.06 36.26 10.62
C ALA A 76 27.96 37.58 11.41
N SER A 77 26.87 37.77 12.18
CA SER A 77 26.65 38.99 12.97
C SER A 77 27.47 38.95 14.27
N PRO A 78 28.10 40.07 14.70
CA PRO A 78 28.86 40.10 15.94
C PRO A 78 27.95 39.87 17.15
N ASP A 79 28.39 39.03 18.10
CA ASP A 79 27.70 38.87 19.38
C ASP A 79 28.01 40.08 20.28
N ASP A 80 27.01 40.62 20.98
CA ASP A 80 27.24 41.59 22.06
C ASP A 80 27.42 40.83 23.39
N PRO A 81 28.64 40.80 23.96
CA PRO A 81 28.92 40.05 25.19
C PRO A 81 28.23 40.61 26.44
N ALA A 82 27.61 41.80 26.38
CA ALA A 82 26.99 42.47 27.52
C ALA A 82 25.56 42.01 27.85
N THR A 83 24.87 41.34 26.93
CA THR A 83 23.46 40.92 27.08
C THR A 83 23.31 39.43 26.82
N ARG A 84 23.36 38.64 27.90
CA ARG A 84 23.28 37.16 27.86
C ARG A 84 21.84 36.67 28.04
N THR A 85 20.91 37.16 27.22
CA THR A 85 19.53 36.67 27.24
C THR A 85 19.36 35.54 26.23
N TYR A 86 18.84 34.40 26.69
CA TYR A 86 18.43 33.31 25.81
C TYR A 86 17.02 33.59 25.33
N SER A 87 16.76 33.53 24.02
CA SER A 87 15.40 33.67 23.49
C SER A 87 14.79 32.31 23.16
N ALA A 88 13.74 31.94 23.90
CA ALA A 88 12.94 30.75 23.57
C ALA A 88 12.20 30.90 22.22
N SER A 89 12.11 32.12 21.67
CA SER A 89 11.44 32.38 20.39
C SER A 89 12.04 31.59 19.21
N TYR A 90 13.33 31.25 19.28
CA TYR A 90 14.04 30.49 18.24
C TYR A 90 13.84 28.96 18.34
N PHE A 91 13.06 28.45 19.29
CA PHE A 91 12.69 27.03 19.27
C PHE A 91 11.79 26.72 18.06
N PRO A 92 11.97 25.59 17.36
CA PRO A 92 11.17 25.24 16.18
C PRO A 92 9.65 25.18 16.40
N ALA A 93 9.21 24.97 17.63
CA ALA A 93 7.79 24.96 18.00
C ALA A 93 7.14 26.36 17.87
N HIS A 94 7.93 27.43 17.97
CA HIS A 94 7.46 28.81 17.93
C HIS A 94 7.67 29.50 16.59
N ILE A 95 8.23 28.81 15.59
CA ILE A 95 8.55 29.38 14.28
C ILE A 95 7.46 28.96 13.29
N PRO A 96 6.58 29.89 12.87
CA PRO A 96 5.51 29.58 11.92
C PRO A 96 6.07 29.33 10.52
N LEU A 97 5.57 28.27 9.88
CA LEU A 97 5.83 27.97 8.47
C LEU A 97 4.59 28.22 7.62
N ASP A 98 4.77 28.93 6.49
CA ASP A 98 3.78 29.01 5.41
C ASP A 98 4.27 28.18 4.22
N ARG A 99 3.69 26.98 4.07
CA ARG A 99 4.01 26.04 2.97
C ARG A 99 3.64 26.59 1.60
N GLY A 100 2.52 27.29 1.50
CA GLY A 100 2.00 27.81 0.22
C GLY A 100 2.85 28.94 -0.32
N ARG A 101 3.30 29.84 0.56
CA ARG A 101 4.22 30.94 0.20
C ARG A 101 5.69 30.55 0.22
N ARG A 102 6.02 29.35 0.71
CA ARG A 102 7.41 28.92 0.92
C ARG A 102 8.19 29.95 1.73
N SER A 103 7.63 30.37 2.86
CA SER A 103 8.24 31.36 3.77
C SER A 103 8.28 30.90 5.22
N ILE A 104 9.29 31.36 5.95
CA ILE A 104 9.50 31.12 7.38
C ILE A 104 9.42 32.47 8.10
N SER A 105 8.59 32.56 9.14
CA SER A 105 8.45 33.78 9.94
C SER A 105 9.44 33.74 11.10
N TRP A 106 10.70 34.13 10.84
CA TRP A 106 11.75 34.14 11.87
C TRP A 106 11.50 35.19 12.95
N PRO A 107 11.75 34.89 14.24
CA PRO A 107 11.74 35.87 15.31
C PRO A 107 12.83 36.94 15.10
N LEU A 108 12.65 38.10 15.75
CA LEU A 108 13.71 39.11 15.82
C LEU A 108 14.96 38.50 16.49
N PRO A 109 16.16 38.64 15.90
CA PRO A 109 17.39 38.13 16.50
C PRO A 109 17.64 38.77 17.87
N SER A 110 18.14 37.98 18.81
CA SER A 110 18.66 38.51 20.06
C SER A 110 20.04 39.15 19.84
N THR A 111 20.57 39.80 20.87
CA THR A 111 21.92 40.36 20.88
C THR A 111 23.02 39.29 20.93
N ASP A 112 22.68 38.03 21.23
CA ASP A 112 23.58 36.88 21.21
C ASP A 112 23.13 35.88 20.12
N SER A 113 23.53 36.15 18.88
CA SER A 113 23.19 35.33 17.70
C SER A 113 23.59 33.86 17.85
N SER A 114 24.70 33.59 18.54
CA SER A 114 25.15 32.23 18.83
C SER A 114 24.19 31.49 19.78
N ALA A 115 23.45 32.20 20.65
CA ALA A 115 22.43 31.63 21.52
C ALA A 115 21.15 31.28 20.74
N ASP A 116 20.74 32.12 19.80
CA ASP A 116 19.57 31.87 18.95
C ASP A 116 19.76 30.60 18.09
N VAL A 117 20.93 30.47 17.45
CA VAL A 117 21.27 29.26 16.68
C VAL A 117 21.32 28.03 17.59
N ALA A 118 21.88 28.16 18.79
CA ALA A 118 21.93 27.07 19.76
C ALA A 118 20.52 26.65 20.22
N ALA A 119 19.60 27.60 20.44
CA ALA A 119 18.21 27.34 20.79
C ALA A 119 17.47 26.59 19.69
N PHE A 120 17.66 26.99 18.42
CA PHE A 120 17.07 26.29 17.28
C PHE A 120 17.55 24.84 17.18
N LEU A 121 18.86 24.60 17.26
CA LEU A 121 19.44 23.25 17.20
C LEU A 121 19.02 22.37 18.39
N ALA A 122 18.97 22.95 19.60
CA ALA A 122 18.46 22.26 20.79
C ALA A 122 16.97 21.91 20.62
N GLY A 123 16.15 22.84 20.17
CA GLY A 123 14.73 22.61 19.96
C GLY A 123 14.42 21.53 18.92
N LEU A 124 15.18 21.47 17.81
CA LEU A 124 15.07 20.38 16.83
C LEU A 124 15.40 19.03 17.48
N THR A 125 16.41 19.00 18.33
CA THR A 125 16.81 17.79 19.04
C THR A 125 15.73 17.36 20.04
N LEU A 126 15.11 18.29 20.78
CA LEU A 126 14.01 17.98 21.69
C LEU A 126 12.78 17.40 20.99
N LEU A 127 12.46 17.87 19.78
CA LEU A 127 11.38 17.29 18.95
C LEU A 127 11.61 15.79 18.68
N THR A 128 12.87 15.33 18.63
CA THR A 128 13.18 13.91 18.40
C THR A 128 13.00 13.05 19.64
N LEU A 129 13.17 13.64 20.84
CA LEU A 129 13.10 12.95 22.13
C LEU A 129 11.70 12.96 22.75
N GLU A 130 10.75 13.70 22.16
CA GLU A 130 9.36 13.83 22.64
C GLU A 130 9.28 14.34 24.09
N ILE A 131 10.24 15.20 24.48
CA ILE A 131 10.24 15.86 25.78
C ILE A 131 9.15 16.94 25.79
N PRO A 132 8.30 17.05 26.83
CA PRO A 132 7.12 17.92 26.86
C PRO A 132 7.36 19.39 26.50
N ALA A 133 8.57 19.91 26.73
CA ALA A 133 8.97 21.28 26.42
C ALA A 133 8.95 21.62 24.91
N ALA A 134 8.80 20.64 24.01
CA ALA A 134 8.86 20.85 22.55
C ALA A 134 7.49 21.03 21.86
N GLY A 135 6.37 20.97 22.60
CA GLY A 135 5.01 21.08 22.04
C GLY A 135 4.37 19.73 21.66
N PRO A 136 3.12 19.74 21.17
CA PRO A 136 2.38 18.51 20.87
C PRO A 136 3.01 17.75 19.69
N VAL A 137 3.23 16.44 19.89
CA VAL A 137 3.70 15.51 18.84
C VAL A 137 2.49 14.76 18.29
N SER A 138 2.52 14.41 16.99
CA SER A 138 1.49 13.59 16.35
C SER A 138 1.20 12.32 17.15
N SER A 139 -0.07 12.06 17.44
CA SER A 139 -0.52 10.85 18.14
C SER A 139 -0.43 9.58 17.29
N ASN A 140 -0.28 9.71 15.96
CA ASN A 140 -0.15 8.58 15.05
C ASN A 140 1.27 8.00 15.09
N LYS A 141 1.41 6.76 15.56
CA LYS A 141 2.70 6.04 15.64
C LYS A 141 3.48 6.03 14.32
N ALA A 142 2.81 5.89 13.18
CA ALA A 142 3.47 5.86 11.87
C ALA A 142 4.09 7.22 11.52
N SER A 143 3.36 8.31 11.77
CA SER A 143 3.86 9.67 11.57
C SER A 143 5.02 10.01 12.52
N ARG A 144 5.10 9.37 13.70
CA ARG A 144 6.19 9.58 14.67
C ARG A 144 7.55 9.07 14.17
N VAL A 145 7.62 7.85 13.62
CA VAL A 145 8.88 7.30 13.08
C VAL A 145 9.40 8.18 11.96
N ARG A 146 8.54 8.46 10.98
CA ARG A 146 8.86 9.36 9.87
C ARG A 146 9.36 10.72 10.35
N ALA A 147 8.59 11.41 11.21
CA ALA A 147 8.96 12.74 11.68
C ALA A 147 10.34 12.74 12.35
N LYS A 148 10.63 11.74 13.19
CA LYS A 148 11.95 11.58 13.84
C LYS A 148 13.07 11.36 12.84
N LEU A 149 12.86 10.53 11.81
CA LEU A 149 13.83 10.34 10.72
C LEU A 149 14.09 11.64 9.96
N THR A 150 13.02 12.38 9.63
CA THR A 150 13.10 13.68 8.95
C THR A 150 13.89 14.68 9.78
N THR A 151 13.53 14.87 11.06
CA THR A 151 14.17 15.82 11.96
C THR A 151 15.64 15.52 12.14
N LEU A 152 16.04 14.27 12.39
CA LEU A 152 17.44 13.90 12.58
C LEU A 152 18.26 14.05 11.30
N THR A 153 17.69 13.72 10.13
CA THR A 153 18.36 13.90 8.85
C THR A 153 18.55 15.38 8.53
N PHE A 154 17.51 16.19 8.75
CA PHE A 154 17.56 17.64 8.62
C PHE A 154 18.61 18.26 9.54
N LEU A 155 18.57 17.88 10.83
CA LEU A 155 19.51 18.36 11.84
C LEU A 155 20.96 18.04 11.45
N SER A 156 21.23 16.80 11.02
CA SER A 156 22.56 16.38 10.58
C SER A 156 23.06 17.15 9.35
N ALA A 157 22.20 17.43 8.38
CA ALA A 157 22.56 18.22 7.21
C ALA A 157 22.82 19.69 7.58
N LEU A 158 21.95 20.27 8.42
CA LEU A 158 22.05 21.65 8.88
C LEU A 158 23.33 21.88 9.69
N THR A 159 23.65 21.00 10.63
CA THR A 159 24.87 21.11 11.45
C THR A 159 26.13 21.00 10.59
N SER A 160 26.17 20.10 9.60
CA SER A 160 27.27 20.04 8.65
C SER A 160 27.43 21.37 7.90
N ALA A 161 26.33 21.88 7.33
CA ALA A 161 26.36 23.12 6.56
C ALA A 161 26.76 24.36 7.38
N LEU A 162 26.41 24.39 8.67
CA LEU A 162 26.82 25.46 9.60
C LEU A 162 28.27 25.31 10.06
N SER A 163 28.71 24.07 10.34
CA SER A 163 30.10 23.76 10.70
C SER A 163 31.06 24.19 9.58
N ASP A 164 30.72 23.89 8.33
CA ASP A 164 31.55 24.23 7.17
C ASP A 164 31.60 25.75 6.92
N ALA A 165 30.51 26.46 7.20
CA ALA A 165 30.43 27.90 6.95
C ALA A 165 31.00 28.77 8.09
N CYS A 166 30.95 28.30 9.34
CA CYS A 166 31.36 29.08 10.52
C CYS A 166 32.22 28.26 11.50
N PRO A 167 33.33 27.64 11.06
CA PRO A 167 34.07 26.64 11.85
C PRO A 167 34.64 27.18 13.17
N ALA A 168 34.95 28.48 13.27
CA ALA A 168 35.48 29.08 14.48
C ALA A 168 34.42 29.28 15.59
N ARG A 169 33.17 29.58 15.22
CA ARG A 169 32.08 29.87 16.17
C ARG A 169 31.21 28.65 16.46
N PHE A 170 31.11 27.72 15.50
CA PHE A 170 30.22 26.57 15.58
C PHE A 170 30.47 25.66 16.80
N PRO A 171 31.71 25.40 17.26
CA PRO A 171 31.95 24.63 18.50
C PRO A 171 31.29 25.25 19.73
N THR A 172 31.27 26.58 19.84
CA THR A 172 30.62 27.32 20.93
C THR A 172 29.10 27.19 20.87
N VAL A 173 28.52 27.29 19.67
CA VAL A 173 27.09 27.06 19.43
C VAL A 173 26.70 25.65 19.85
N LEU A 174 27.48 24.65 19.45
CA LEU A 174 27.23 23.26 19.80
C LEU A 174 27.30 23.03 21.32
N ALA A 175 28.30 23.60 22.00
CA ALA A 175 28.42 23.52 23.45
C ALA A 175 27.26 24.20 24.19
N ARG A 176 26.66 25.25 23.62
CA ARG A 176 25.47 25.92 24.18
C ARG A 176 24.20 25.10 23.94
N ALA A 177 23.98 24.61 22.72
CA ALA A 177 22.84 23.75 22.41
C ALA A 177 22.81 22.52 23.34
N SER A 178 23.98 21.97 23.62
CA SER A 178 24.14 20.85 24.54
C SER A 178 23.73 21.17 25.98
N ARG A 179 24.08 22.37 26.47
CA ARG A 179 23.66 22.82 27.82
C ARG A 179 22.14 22.97 27.91
N LEU A 180 21.51 23.49 26.86
CA LEU A 180 20.05 23.59 26.78
C LEU A 180 19.39 22.20 26.78
N LEU A 181 19.97 21.24 26.07
CA LEU A 181 19.46 19.87 26.00
C LEU A 181 19.55 19.13 27.34
N VAL A 182 20.67 19.29 28.05
CA VAL A 182 20.80 18.76 29.41
C VAL A 182 19.69 19.38 30.26
N ALA A 183 19.62 20.71 30.37
CA ALA A 183 18.59 21.39 31.19
C ALA A 183 17.14 20.92 30.89
N ALA A 184 16.79 20.71 29.62
CA ALA A 184 15.47 20.21 29.23
C ALA A 184 15.23 18.74 29.63
N ALA A 185 16.24 17.88 29.57
CA ALA A 185 16.13 16.47 29.95
C ALA A 185 16.02 16.26 31.47
N GLU A 186 16.52 17.20 32.27
CA GLU A 186 16.46 17.16 33.74
C GLU A 186 15.08 17.54 34.29
N GLY A 187 14.12 17.89 33.41
CA GLY A 187 12.77 18.33 33.80
C GLY A 187 12.71 19.80 34.22
N ASP A 188 13.77 20.56 34.00
CA ASP A 188 14.02 21.88 34.58
C ASP A 188 13.80 23.04 33.59
N VAL A 189 13.00 22.84 32.54
CA VAL A 189 12.56 23.93 31.66
C VAL A 189 11.12 24.31 32.01
N LEU A 190 10.98 25.31 32.87
CA LEU A 190 9.80 26.17 32.87
C LEU A 190 10.09 27.33 31.90
N LEU A 191 9.31 27.41 30.83
CA LEU A 191 9.22 28.60 29.99
C LEU A 191 8.46 29.65 30.81
N ASP A 192 9.16 30.60 31.42
CA ASP A 192 8.53 31.76 32.05
C ASP A 192 8.15 32.78 30.96
N GLU A 193 7.02 33.48 31.14
CA GLU A 193 6.46 34.43 30.16
C GLU A 193 7.26 35.74 30.06
N GLU A 194 8.35 35.91 30.84
CA GLU A 194 9.20 37.10 30.82
C GLU A 194 10.72 36.75 30.91
N ASP A 195 11.31 36.37 29.77
CA ASP A 195 12.73 36.59 29.38
C ASP A 195 13.89 36.18 30.34
N GLY A 196 13.78 35.10 31.11
CA GLY A 196 14.91 34.60 31.92
C GLY A 196 14.95 33.09 32.16
N VAL A 197 16.01 32.42 31.68
CA VAL A 197 16.28 31.00 32.02
C VAL A 197 16.92 30.93 33.41
N ILE A 198 16.20 30.40 34.42
CA ILE A 198 16.73 30.15 35.77
C ILE A 198 16.94 28.64 35.97
N LEU A 199 18.15 28.25 36.39
CA LEU A 199 18.66 26.86 36.39
C LEU A 199 18.66 26.23 37.80
N ARG A 200 18.08 25.03 37.98
CA ARG A 200 18.39 24.08 39.08
C ARG A 200 17.88 22.66 38.76
N GLY A 201 18.70 21.62 38.96
CA GLY A 201 18.26 20.21 39.03
C GLY A 201 19.06 19.27 38.14
N ALA A 202 18.80 17.94 38.11
CA ALA A 202 19.74 16.92 37.57
C ALA A 202 19.07 15.68 36.91
N ALA A 203 19.58 15.26 35.74
CA ALA A 203 19.39 13.99 35.02
C ALA A 203 20.49 13.79 33.94
N SER A 204 21.35 12.79 34.14
CA SER A 204 22.63 12.62 33.44
C SER A 204 22.67 11.43 32.46
N GLN A 205 22.08 11.55 31.25
CA GLN A 205 22.19 10.51 30.20
C GLN A 205 22.48 10.97 28.76
N LEU A 206 22.59 12.26 28.47
CA LEU A 206 23.10 12.74 27.17
C LEU A 206 24.63 12.85 27.17
N VAL A 207 25.30 12.39 26.11
CA VAL A 207 26.73 12.62 25.85
C VAL A 207 26.89 13.09 24.40
N LEU A 208 27.83 13.99 24.13
CA LEU A 208 28.10 14.48 22.78
C LEU A 208 29.18 13.63 22.10
N GLY A 209 29.03 13.42 20.79
CA GLY A 209 30.11 12.90 19.95
C GLY A 209 30.09 13.56 18.58
N ALA A 210 31.15 14.29 18.24
CA ALA A 210 31.31 15.01 16.97
C ALA A 210 31.43 14.08 15.73
N ALA A 211 31.51 12.77 15.92
CA ALA A 211 31.86 11.83 14.86
C ALA A 211 30.79 11.67 13.75
N ASP A 212 29.52 12.06 13.99
CA ASP A 212 28.41 11.84 13.05
C ASP A 212 27.60 13.12 12.72
N GLY A 213 28.10 14.31 13.08
CA GLY A 213 27.41 15.57 12.81
C GLY A 213 26.11 15.83 13.59
N LEU A 214 25.72 14.98 14.55
CA LEU A 214 24.54 15.20 15.41
C LEU A 214 24.95 15.75 16.79
N PRO A 215 24.23 16.74 17.35
CA PRO A 215 24.46 17.29 18.70
C PRO A 215 23.99 16.34 19.82
N LEU A 216 23.72 15.06 19.52
CA LEU A 216 23.12 14.11 20.46
C LEU A 216 23.74 12.71 20.31
N ARG A 217 24.24 12.15 21.42
CA ARG A 217 24.28 10.71 21.66
C ARG A 217 23.57 10.41 22.99
N LEU A 218 22.79 9.34 23.01
CA LEU A 218 22.43 8.70 24.27
C LEU A 218 23.72 8.09 24.85
N LYS A 219 23.95 8.15 26.17
CA LYS A 219 25.02 7.35 26.79
C LYS A 219 24.89 5.93 26.25
N ASP A 220 26.00 5.37 25.78
CA ASP A 220 26.09 3.94 25.53
C ASP A 220 25.91 3.22 26.88
N GLY A 221 24.67 3.06 27.33
CA GLY A 221 24.31 1.93 28.17
C GLY A 221 24.74 0.67 27.44
N PRO A 222 25.02 -0.45 28.12
CA PRO A 222 25.45 -1.68 27.46
C PRO A 222 24.52 -1.89 26.28
N LEU A 223 25.08 -1.81 25.06
CA LEU A 223 24.33 -1.98 23.82
C LEU A 223 23.48 -3.20 24.08
N THR A 224 22.16 -3.04 24.22
CA THR A 224 21.29 -4.20 24.23
C THR A 224 21.68 -4.90 22.95
N PRO A 225 22.31 -6.10 23.03
CA PRO A 225 22.94 -6.70 21.88
C PRO A 225 21.88 -6.67 20.78
N ARG A 226 22.26 -6.16 19.60
CA ARG A 226 21.38 -6.10 18.41
C ARG A 226 20.50 -7.33 18.49
N ALA A 227 19.19 -7.17 18.68
CA ALA A 227 18.30 -8.31 18.82
C ALA A 227 18.66 -9.23 17.64
N THR A 228 19.30 -10.35 17.96
CA THR A 228 19.95 -11.16 16.94
C THR A 228 18.85 -11.54 15.98
N LEU A 229 19.08 -11.34 14.67
CA LEU A 229 18.09 -11.74 13.67
C LEU A 229 17.66 -13.17 14.02
N PRO A 230 16.35 -13.44 14.14
CA PRO A 230 15.89 -14.78 14.46
C PRO A 230 16.55 -15.79 13.53
N SER A 231 17.00 -16.90 14.10
CA SER A 231 17.55 -17.98 13.27
C SER A 231 16.47 -18.48 12.31
N ALA A 232 16.89 -18.91 11.13
CA ALA A 232 15.99 -19.40 10.11
C ALA A 232 16.64 -20.54 9.34
N ILE A 233 15.82 -21.41 8.78
CA ILE A 233 16.25 -22.47 7.86
C ILE A 233 15.85 -22.10 6.44
N LEU A 234 16.68 -22.48 5.47
CA LEU A 234 16.44 -22.27 4.05
C LEU A 234 16.11 -23.61 3.40
N VAL A 235 14.99 -23.67 2.70
CA VAL A 235 14.62 -24.80 1.84
C VAL A 235 14.43 -24.28 0.42
N THR A 236 15.00 -24.96 -0.57
CA THR A 236 14.99 -24.50 -1.96
C THR A 236 14.41 -25.53 -2.90
N ARG A 237 13.69 -25.06 -3.92
CA ARG A 237 13.30 -25.83 -5.10
C ARG A 237 13.93 -25.15 -6.33
N PRO A 238 14.80 -25.83 -7.09
CA PRO A 238 15.33 -25.28 -8.33
C PRO A 238 14.23 -25.08 -9.37
N ALA A 239 14.46 -24.21 -10.34
CA ALA A 239 13.64 -24.07 -11.54
C ALA A 239 13.53 -25.43 -12.28
N ARG A 240 12.34 -25.73 -12.79
CA ARG A 240 12.11 -26.96 -13.58
C ARG A 240 12.91 -26.94 -14.88
N GLN A 241 12.98 -25.78 -15.54
CA GLN A 241 13.82 -25.56 -16.70
C GLN A 241 14.71 -24.33 -16.51
N PRO A 242 15.97 -24.35 -17.00
CA PRO A 242 16.83 -23.17 -16.98
C PRO A 242 16.24 -22.05 -17.82
N ARG A 243 16.10 -20.85 -17.25
CA ARG A 243 15.62 -19.67 -17.96
C ARG A 243 16.75 -18.68 -18.20
N ALA A 244 16.93 -18.27 -19.45
CA ALA A 244 17.83 -17.17 -19.80
C ALA A 244 17.09 -15.83 -19.65
N LEU A 245 17.58 -14.94 -18.78
CA LEU A 245 17.04 -13.60 -18.62
C LEU A 245 17.74 -12.66 -19.60
N SER A 246 16.98 -11.98 -20.45
CA SER A 246 17.52 -11.08 -21.49
C SER A 246 17.84 -9.66 -21.01
N GLY A 247 17.70 -9.39 -19.71
CA GLY A 247 17.86 -8.05 -19.15
C GLY A 247 18.08 -8.05 -17.62
N PRO A 248 18.05 -6.86 -17.00
CA PRO A 248 18.16 -6.73 -15.55
C PRO A 248 17.10 -7.56 -14.83
N SER A 249 17.51 -8.27 -13.78
CA SER A 249 16.62 -9.16 -13.04
C SER A 249 16.51 -8.80 -11.57
N SER A 250 15.36 -9.08 -10.97
CA SER A 250 15.10 -8.88 -9.55
C SER A 250 14.78 -10.19 -8.84
N THR A 251 15.16 -10.28 -7.57
CA THR A 251 14.64 -11.32 -6.67
C THR A 251 13.30 -10.85 -6.09
N LEU A 252 12.23 -11.61 -6.31
CA LEU A 252 10.93 -11.38 -5.69
C LEU A 252 10.95 -11.88 -4.24
N VAL A 253 10.69 -11.01 -3.27
CA VAL A 253 10.76 -11.29 -1.84
C VAL A 253 9.39 -11.08 -1.20
N ILE A 254 8.87 -12.11 -0.53
CA ILE A 254 7.50 -12.13 0.00
C ILE A 254 7.55 -12.38 1.51
N PRO A 255 7.47 -11.34 2.35
CA PRO A 255 7.42 -11.50 3.81
C PRO A 255 6.03 -11.96 4.28
N SER A 256 5.94 -13.17 4.83
CA SER A 256 4.71 -13.84 5.30
C SER A 256 4.82 -14.38 6.73
N ALA A 257 5.54 -13.67 7.60
CA ALA A 257 5.79 -14.06 8.99
C ALA A 257 4.90 -13.35 10.03
N GLY A 258 3.93 -12.52 9.62
CA GLY A 258 3.07 -11.77 10.52
C GLY A 258 1.90 -12.57 11.13
N ARG A 259 1.46 -12.18 12.34
CA ARG A 259 0.42 -12.86 13.13
C ARG A 259 -0.98 -12.96 12.50
N SER A 260 -1.24 -12.27 11.39
CA SER A 260 -2.55 -12.24 10.73
C SER A 260 -3.70 -11.85 11.68
N SER A 261 -3.47 -10.86 12.56
CA SER A 261 -4.41 -10.44 13.62
C SER A 261 -5.81 -10.04 13.11
N ARG A 262 -5.92 -9.64 11.84
CA ARG A 262 -7.19 -9.33 11.15
C ARG A 262 -7.98 -10.56 10.70
N PHE A 263 -7.46 -11.76 10.95
CA PHE A 263 -8.05 -13.07 10.61
C PHE A 263 -8.20 -13.95 11.86
N PRO A 264 -8.92 -13.49 12.91
CA PRO A 264 -9.08 -14.26 14.13
C PRO A 264 -9.78 -15.60 13.87
N GLY A 265 -9.23 -16.70 14.41
CA GLY A 265 -9.80 -18.04 14.28
C GLY A 265 -9.55 -18.74 12.94
N HIS A 266 -8.79 -18.12 12.02
CA HIS A 266 -8.39 -18.71 10.75
C HIS A 266 -6.91 -19.11 10.75
N LYS A 267 -6.47 -19.81 9.68
CA LYS A 267 -5.05 -19.98 9.37
C LYS A 267 -4.41 -18.59 9.10
N PRO A 268 -3.08 -18.45 9.22
CA PRO A 268 -2.36 -17.27 8.77
C PRO A 268 -2.79 -16.90 7.34
N LYS A 269 -2.96 -15.60 7.07
CA LYS A 269 -3.64 -15.12 5.85
C LYS A 269 -3.05 -15.70 4.56
N TRP A 270 -1.72 -15.79 4.49
CA TRP A 270 -0.98 -16.31 3.34
C TRP A 270 -1.24 -17.80 3.04
N LEU A 271 -1.75 -18.57 4.02
CA LEU A 271 -2.16 -19.98 3.91
C LEU A 271 -3.66 -20.17 3.63
N LEU A 272 -4.44 -19.10 3.50
CA LEU A 272 -5.85 -19.24 3.16
C LEU A 272 -5.98 -19.78 1.75
N THR A 273 -6.89 -20.74 1.57
CA THR A 273 -7.25 -21.27 0.26
C THR A 273 -8.18 -20.29 -0.44
N MET A 274 -7.79 -19.88 -1.64
CA MET A 274 -8.54 -19.01 -2.53
C MET A 274 -9.61 -19.84 -3.27
N PRO A 275 -10.66 -19.21 -3.83
CA PRO A 275 -11.75 -19.94 -4.49
C PRO A 275 -11.32 -20.84 -5.66
N ASN A 276 -10.19 -20.55 -6.29
CA ASN A 276 -9.58 -21.38 -7.34
C ASN A 276 -8.80 -22.60 -6.79
N GLY A 277 -8.74 -22.78 -5.48
CA GLY A 277 -8.04 -23.88 -4.80
C GLY A 277 -6.57 -23.57 -4.42
N ARG A 278 -5.99 -22.47 -4.90
CA ARG A 278 -4.60 -22.08 -4.61
C ARG A 278 -4.48 -21.45 -3.22
N LEU A 279 -3.26 -21.36 -2.70
CA LEU A 279 -2.99 -20.55 -1.51
C LEU A 279 -2.97 -19.05 -1.86
N MET A 280 -3.41 -18.20 -0.93
CA MET A 280 -3.41 -16.74 -1.10
C MET A 280 -2.04 -16.19 -1.53
N VAL A 281 -0.94 -16.72 -0.97
CA VAL A 281 0.42 -16.31 -1.34
C VAL A 281 0.77 -16.62 -2.80
N VAL A 282 0.19 -17.68 -3.38
CA VAL A 282 0.41 -18.05 -4.78
C VAL A 282 -0.39 -17.12 -5.69
N ASP A 283 -1.65 -16.84 -5.35
CA ASP A 283 -2.47 -15.87 -6.09
C ASP A 283 -1.92 -14.44 -5.99
N ALA A 284 -1.27 -14.08 -4.88
CA ALA A 284 -0.62 -12.78 -4.72
C ALA A 284 0.51 -12.53 -5.73
N ILE A 285 1.09 -13.59 -6.31
CA ILE A 285 2.14 -13.52 -7.34
C ILE A 285 1.52 -13.55 -8.75
N ALA A 286 0.32 -14.12 -8.91
CA ALA A 286 -0.23 -14.50 -10.21
C ALA A 286 -0.50 -13.33 -11.18
N GLY A 287 -0.63 -12.10 -10.67
CA GLY A 287 -0.79 -10.91 -11.51
C GLY A 287 0.54 -10.33 -12.03
N LEU A 288 1.68 -10.67 -11.44
CA LEU A 288 2.97 -10.05 -11.77
C LEU A 288 3.51 -10.59 -13.09
N ASP A 289 4.14 -9.72 -13.90
CA ASP A 289 4.99 -10.16 -15.01
C ASP A 289 6.33 -10.66 -14.45
N LEU A 290 6.49 -11.98 -14.49
CA LEU A 290 7.63 -12.68 -13.93
C LEU A 290 8.83 -12.75 -14.88
N SER A 291 8.79 -12.15 -16.08
CA SER A 291 9.87 -12.20 -17.09
C SER A 291 11.21 -11.63 -16.59
N GLY A 292 11.18 -10.66 -15.68
CA GLY A 292 12.35 -10.07 -15.01
C GLY A 292 12.74 -10.73 -13.69
N VAL A 293 12.05 -11.79 -13.25
CA VAL A 293 12.30 -12.43 -11.94
C VAL A 293 13.31 -13.56 -12.07
N SER A 294 14.42 -13.47 -11.33
CA SER A 294 15.46 -14.51 -11.29
C SER A 294 15.22 -15.55 -10.20
N ARG A 295 14.59 -15.14 -9.09
CA ARG A 295 14.33 -16.00 -7.93
C ARG A 295 13.14 -15.49 -7.14
N VAL A 296 12.34 -16.39 -6.58
CA VAL A 296 11.30 -16.09 -5.58
C VAL A 296 11.76 -16.54 -4.20
N VAL A 297 11.60 -15.68 -3.20
CA VAL A 297 11.96 -15.96 -1.81
C VAL A 297 10.79 -15.64 -0.89
N LEU A 298 10.18 -16.68 -0.33
CA LEU A 298 9.10 -16.58 0.64
C LEU A 298 9.66 -16.70 2.06
N GLY A 299 9.39 -15.73 2.93
CA GLY A 299 9.69 -15.84 4.36
C GLY A 299 8.45 -16.16 5.18
N VAL A 300 8.49 -17.20 5.99
CA VAL A 300 7.35 -17.64 6.82
C VAL A 300 7.79 -17.90 8.26
N LEU A 301 6.85 -17.80 9.20
CA LEU A 301 7.11 -18.14 10.60
C LEU A 301 7.05 -19.66 10.80
N LYS A 302 8.01 -20.23 11.54
CA LYS A 302 8.05 -21.65 11.90
C LYS A 302 6.76 -22.12 12.57
N GLU A 303 6.22 -21.31 13.48
CA GLU A 303 4.95 -21.59 14.14
C GLU A 303 3.81 -21.84 13.12
N HIS A 304 3.75 -21.05 12.03
CA HIS A 304 2.74 -21.23 11.00
C HIS A 304 2.87 -22.59 10.32
N VAL A 305 4.10 -22.98 9.96
CA VAL A 305 4.40 -24.25 9.29
C VAL A 305 4.09 -25.43 10.21
N ASP A 306 4.54 -25.37 11.46
CA ASP A 306 4.37 -26.44 12.43
C ASP A 306 2.87 -26.66 12.74
N LYS A 307 2.12 -25.58 12.95
CA LYS A 307 0.71 -25.63 13.36
C LYS A 307 -0.27 -25.89 12.20
N HIS A 308 0.01 -25.39 11.00
CA HIS A 308 -0.96 -25.39 9.90
C HIS A 308 -0.54 -26.19 8.67
N CYS A 309 0.72 -26.59 8.58
CA CYS A 309 1.25 -27.40 7.48
C CYS A 309 1.75 -28.77 7.95
N GLY A 310 1.50 -29.16 9.20
CA GLY A 310 1.98 -30.43 9.76
C GLY A 310 3.50 -30.54 9.77
N SER A 311 4.21 -29.41 9.81
CA SER A 311 5.67 -29.33 9.63
C SER A 311 6.19 -29.78 8.25
N ASP A 312 5.31 -29.98 7.25
CA ASP A 312 5.70 -30.37 5.88
C ASP A 312 5.95 -29.16 4.98
N ILE A 313 7.21 -28.73 4.90
CA ILE A 313 7.64 -27.67 3.98
C ILE A 313 7.54 -28.12 2.52
N SER A 314 7.62 -29.43 2.23
CA SER A 314 7.53 -29.92 0.86
C SER A 314 6.12 -29.72 0.28
N ALA A 315 5.07 -29.76 1.12
CA ALA A 315 3.72 -29.39 0.72
C ALA A 315 3.61 -27.92 0.28
N LEU A 316 4.35 -27.02 0.94
CA LEU A 316 4.39 -25.62 0.54
C LEU A 316 5.09 -25.43 -0.81
N LEU A 317 6.18 -26.17 -1.07
CA LEU A 317 6.83 -26.14 -2.38
C LEU A 317 5.89 -26.65 -3.49
N ARG A 318 5.13 -27.73 -3.24
CA ARG A 318 4.12 -28.24 -4.17
C ARG A 318 3.01 -27.24 -4.43
N ALA A 319 2.55 -26.49 -3.42
CA ALA A 319 1.51 -25.48 -3.61
C ALA A 319 1.91 -24.37 -4.61
N PHE A 320 3.22 -24.09 -4.76
CA PHE A 320 3.72 -23.15 -5.77
C PHE A 320 3.75 -23.73 -7.19
N GLU A 321 3.59 -25.05 -7.36
CA GLU A 321 3.41 -25.70 -8.67
C GLU A 321 2.01 -25.43 -9.24
N ASP A 322 1.03 -25.11 -8.39
CA ASP A 322 -0.32 -24.76 -8.82
C ASP A 322 -0.41 -23.34 -9.40
N GLY A 323 0.65 -22.52 -9.27
CA GLY A 323 0.71 -21.12 -9.71
C GLY A 323 0.78 -20.94 -11.24
N PRO A 324 1.13 -19.72 -11.73
CA PRO A 324 1.42 -19.50 -13.14
C PRO A 324 2.53 -20.44 -13.64
N GLU A 325 2.48 -20.84 -14.91
CA GLU A 325 3.43 -21.80 -15.48
C GLU A 325 4.88 -21.30 -15.36
N GLU A 326 5.10 -19.99 -15.52
CA GLU A 326 6.44 -19.39 -15.40
C GLU A 326 7.02 -19.52 -13.98
N LEU A 327 6.18 -19.65 -12.95
CA LEU A 327 6.61 -19.80 -11.56
C LEU A 327 7.30 -21.15 -11.33
N ALA A 328 6.96 -22.19 -12.11
CA ALA A 328 7.64 -23.49 -12.06
C ALA A 328 9.08 -23.41 -12.60
N ASP A 329 9.34 -22.46 -13.50
CA ASP A 329 10.64 -22.22 -14.15
C ASP A 329 11.49 -21.15 -13.46
N ILE A 330 11.13 -20.78 -12.21
CA ILE A 330 11.90 -19.86 -11.38
C ILE A 330 12.37 -20.58 -10.11
N ASP A 331 13.60 -20.31 -9.67
CA ASP A 331 14.09 -20.82 -8.40
C ASP A 331 13.22 -20.31 -7.23
N LEU A 332 12.76 -21.22 -6.38
CA LEU A 332 11.96 -20.91 -5.20
C LEU A 332 12.76 -21.21 -3.94
N SER A 333 12.77 -20.25 -3.01
CA SER A 333 13.38 -20.38 -1.69
C SER A 333 12.36 -20.08 -0.61
N ILE A 334 12.22 -20.97 0.37
CA ILE A 334 11.42 -20.75 1.57
C ILE A 334 12.37 -20.55 2.76
N VAL A 335 12.30 -19.38 3.38
CA VAL A 335 12.99 -19.05 4.63
C VAL A 335 12.02 -19.24 5.78
N VAL A 336 12.23 -20.27 6.60
CA VAL A 336 11.40 -20.56 7.78
C VAL A 336 12.06 -19.94 9.01
N ILE A 337 11.47 -18.86 9.50
CA ILE A 337 11.97 -18.02 10.58
C ILE A 337 11.53 -18.61 11.92
N ASN A 338 12.47 -18.87 12.84
CA ASN A 338 12.19 -19.61 14.07
C ASN A 338 11.34 -18.84 15.08
N ALA A 339 11.44 -17.52 15.11
CA ALA A 339 10.72 -16.68 16.05
C ALA A 339 10.16 -15.43 15.37
N GLU A 340 9.15 -14.85 15.98
CA GLU A 340 8.52 -13.64 15.48
C GLU A 340 9.53 -12.49 15.40
N THR A 341 9.44 -11.72 14.32
CA THR A 341 10.20 -10.50 14.13
C THR A 341 9.44 -9.29 14.64
N VAL A 342 10.15 -8.24 15.05
CA VAL A 342 9.56 -7.02 15.61
C VAL A 342 8.69 -6.25 14.61
N ASP A 343 8.96 -6.36 13.31
CA ASP A 343 8.17 -5.78 12.23
C ASP A 343 8.48 -6.45 10.86
N GLN A 344 7.80 -5.98 9.80
CA GLN A 344 7.97 -6.47 8.43
C GLN A 344 9.39 -6.25 7.91
N VAL A 345 10.04 -5.14 8.27
CA VAL A 345 11.40 -4.83 7.82
C VAL A 345 12.40 -5.84 8.38
N GLN A 346 12.28 -6.22 9.66
CA GLN A 346 13.12 -7.27 10.23
C GLN A 346 12.82 -8.65 9.59
N THR A 347 11.56 -8.96 9.25
CA THR A 347 11.25 -10.16 8.43
C THR A 347 12.06 -10.16 7.13
N ILE A 348 12.10 -9.03 6.42
CA ILE A 348 12.87 -8.89 5.17
C ILE A 348 14.36 -9.05 5.44
N GLU A 349 14.93 -8.44 6.48
CA GLU A 349 16.35 -8.63 6.85
C GLU A 349 16.71 -10.12 7.05
N VAL A 350 15.86 -10.88 7.77
CA VAL A 350 16.07 -12.33 7.98
C VAL A 350 16.04 -13.08 6.65
N ILE A 351 15.08 -12.75 5.76
CA ILE A 351 14.95 -13.37 4.44
C ILE A 351 16.21 -13.11 3.59
N LEU A 352 16.60 -11.83 3.45
CA LEU A 352 17.73 -11.43 2.62
C LEU A 352 19.04 -12.07 3.12
N ASN A 353 19.26 -12.06 4.43
CA ASN A 353 20.45 -12.65 5.05
C ASN A 353 20.50 -14.18 4.90
N THR A 354 19.42 -14.87 5.28
CA THR A 354 19.38 -16.35 5.29
C THR A 354 19.47 -16.91 3.88
N ALA A 355 18.77 -16.30 2.93
CA ALA A 355 18.74 -16.75 1.55
C ALA A 355 19.88 -16.15 0.70
N ARG A 356 20.77 -15.35 1.29
CA ARG A 356 21.92 -14.68 0.63
C ARG A 356 21.51 -13.90 -0.61
N VAL A 357 20.45 -13.10 -0.50
CA VAL A 357 19.94 -12.27 -1.60
C VAL A 357 20.91 -11.11 -1.86
N SER A 358 21.24 -10.90 -3.13
CA SER A 358 22.06 -9.79 -3.61
C SER A 358 21.47 -9.20 -4.90
N GLY A 359 21.89 -8.00 -5.28
CA GLY A 359 21.35 -7.31 -6.46
C GLY A 359 19.96 -6.73 -6.21
N ALA A 360 19.19 -6.53 -7.27
CA ALA A 360 17.87 -5.91 -7.19
C ALA A 360 16.83 -6.83 -6.53
N ILE A 361 15.93 -6.23 -5.77
CA ILE A 361 14.84 -6.91 -5.06
C ILE A 361 13.51 -6.24 -5.34
N PHE A 362 12.45 -7.04 -5.37
CA PHE A 362 11.08 -6.56 -5.37
C PHE A 362 10.34 -7.18 -4.18
N LEU A 363 9.97 -6.35 -3.23
CA LEU A 363 9.19 -6.74 -2.05
C LEU A 363 7.71 -6.76 -2.42
N LYS A 364 7.01 -7.83 -2.07
CA LYS A 364 5.59 -8.02 -2.39
C LYS A 364 4.83 -8.53 -1.18
N ASP A 365 3.75 -7.84 -0.82
CA ASP A 365 2.81 -8.31 0.20
C ASP A 365 2.03 -9.55 -0.30
N CYS A 366 1.73 -10.46 0.63
CA CYS A 366 1.09 -11.74 0.32
C CYS A 366 -0.45 -11.72 0.35
N ASP A 367 -1.08 -10.58 0.60
CA ASP A 367 -2.51 -10.44 0.85
C ASP A 367 -3.23 -9.55 -0.17
N ASN A 368 -2.63 -9.38 -1.34
CA ASN A 368 -3.22 -8.66 -2.46
C ASN A 368 -2.64 -9.17 -3.77
N GLN A 369 -3.28 -8.82 -4.87
CA GLN A 369 -2.82 -9.07 -6.23
C GLN A 369 -2.87 -7.77 -7.03
N PHE A 370 -1.95 -7.62 -7.98
CA PHE A 370 -1.94 -6.57 -8.98
C PHE A 370 -1.04 -6.96 -10.14
N ALA A 371 -1.26 -6.34 -11.29
CA ALA A 371 -0.47 -6.53 -12.50
C ALA A 371 0.56 -5.42 -12.69
N CYS A 372 1.83 -5.81 -12.73
CA CYS A 372 2.95 -4.95 -13.12
C CYS A 372 4.20 -5.79 -13.46
N ALA A 373 5.16 -5.16 -14.15
CA ALA A 373 6.52 -5.70 -14.26
C ALA A 373 7.23 -5.72 -12.90
N VAL A 374 8.24 -6.58 -12.79
CA VAL A 374 9.13 -6.65 -11.62
C VAL A 374 10.50 -6.05 -11.98
N PRO A 375 10.67 -4.71 -11.93
CA PRO A 375 11.88 -4.07 -12.43
C PRO A 375 13.05 -4.15 -11.44
N ALA A 376 14.26 -3.93 -11.96
CA ALA A 376 15.50 -3.84 -11.19
C ALA A 376 15.89 -2.38 -10.93
N VAL A 377 14.96 -1.60 -10.36
CA VAL A 377 15.12 -0.15 -10.08
C VAL A 377 14.68 0.17 -8.66
N ASP A 378 14.92 1.40 -8.22
CA ASP A 378 14.23 1.96 -7.05
C ASP A 378 12.83 2.41 -7.46
N GLY A 379 11.79 1.80 -6.90
CA GLY A 379 10.42 2.12 -7.27
C GLY A 379 9.36 1.65 -6.28
N VAL A 380 8.15 2.14 -6.46
CA VAL A 380 6.98 1.77 -5.66
C VAL A 380 5.86 1.37 -6.60
N ALA A 381 5.21 0.25 -6.33
CA ALA A 381 4.01 -0.16 -7.06
C ALA A 381 2.83 0.72 -6.61
N THR A 382 2.27 1.50 -7.53
CA THR A 382 1.27 2.52 -7.21
C THR A 382 -0.02 2.34 -7.99
N LEU A 383 -1.11 2.71 -7.34
CA LEU A 383 -2.42 2.86 -7.96
C LEU A 383 -2.98 4.25 -7.65
N GLU A 384 -3.51 4.91 -8.68
CA GLU A 384 -4.25 6.17 -8.54
C GLU A 384 -5.74 5.89 -8.39
N ILE A 385 -6.37 6.43 -7.35
CA ILE A 385 -7.81 6.32 -7.13
C ILE A 385 -8.54 7.12 -8.23
N SER A 386 -9.18 6.42 -9.15
CA SER A 386 -10.00 7.01 -10.20
C SER A 386 -11.50 6.96 -9.86
N ARG A 387 -12.31 7.79 -10.54
CA ARG A 387 -13.78 7.77 -10.38
C ARG A 387 -14.42 6.46 -10.85
N GLU A 388 -13.70 5.67 -11.63
CA GLU A 388 -14.17 4.41 -12.19
C GLU A 388 -14.00 3.24 -11.21
N MET A 389 -13.20 3.42 -10.15
CA MET A 389 -13.07 2.47 -9.04
C MET A 389 -14.28 2.56 -8.11
N GLN A 390 -15.42 2.00 -8.52
CA GLN A 390 -16.69 2.07 -7.79
C GLN A 390 -16.71 1.28 -6.46
N SER A 391 -15.72 0.41 -6.22
CA SER A 391 -15.70 -0.53 -5.09
C SER A 391 -14.46 -0.43 -4.19
N LEU A 392 -13.54 0.51 -4.46
CA LEU A 392 -12.34 0.64 -3.64
C LEU A 392 -12.67 1.41 -2.35
N ASN A 393 -12.73 0.71 -1.22
CA ASN A 393 -12.72 1.37 0.07
C ASN A 393 -11.45 2.24 0.16
N VAL A 394 -11.59 3.56 0.30
CA VAL A 394 -10.45 4.50 0.39
C VAL A 394 -9.45 3.96 1.42
N PRO A 395 -8.25 3.51 1.01
CA PRO A 395 -7.43 2.68 1.90
C PRO A 395 -6.67 3.48 2.96
N ALA A 396 -7.35 3.92 4.03
CA ALA A 396 -6.69 4.61 5.16
C ALA A 396 -5.52 3.82 5.79
N GLY A 397 -5.50 2.50 5.57
CA GLY A 397 -4.43 1.60 6.02
C GLY A 397 -3.22 1.46 5.09
N LYS A 398 -3.13 2.19 3.97
CA LYS A 398 -2.03 2.11 3.00
C LYS A 398 -1.08 3.31 3.11
N SER A 399 0.11 3.18 2.52
CA SER A 399 1.02 4.30 2.33
C SER A 399 0.61 5.11 1.09
N TYR A 400 0.55 6.44 1.19
CA TYR A 400 0.26 7.31 0.05
C TYR A 400 1.54 7.92 -0.50
N VAL A 401 1.57 8.15 -1.81
CA VAL A 401 2.73 8.69 -2.51
C VAL A 401 2.35 9.96 -3.27
N ASP A 402 3.32 10.87 -3.40
CA ASP A 402 3.21 12.01 -4.29
C ASP A 402 4.16 11.80 -5.49
N VAL A 403 3.57 11.80 -6.68
CA VAL A 403 4.22 11.41 -7.94
C VAL A 403 4.27 12.62 -8.85
N ALA A 404 5.47 12.98 -9.32
CA ALA A 404 5.66 14.06 -10.27
C ALA A 404 5.25 13.62 -11.69
N LEU A 405 5.16 14.61 -12.61
CA LEU A 405 4.74 14.36 -13.99
C LEU A 405 5.68 13.41 -14.76
N ASP A 406 6.95 13.32 -14.38
CA ASP A 406 7.94 12.42 -14.96
C ASP A 406 7.93 11.00 -14.35
N GLY A 407 7.01 10.74 -13.41
CA GLY A 407 6.90 9.47 -12.69
C GLY A 407 7.74 9.38 -11.43
N SER A 408 8.57 10.39 -11.12
CA SER A 408 9.40 10.38 -9.92
C SER A 408 8.59 10.58 -8.64
N ILE A 409 8.93 9.84 -7.59
CA ILE A 409 8.30 9.92 -6.28
C ILE A 409 9.11 10.89 -5.42
N HIS A 410 8.45 11.92 -4.90
CA HIS A 410 9.06 12.92 -4.02
C HIS A 410 8.46 12.91 -2.61
N ASN A 411 7.40 12.13 -2.38
CA ASN A 411 6.84 11.91 -1.06
C ASN A 411 6.24 10.50 -0.94
N ILE A 412 6.35 9.90 0.24
CA ILE A 412 5.65 8.66 0.61
C ILE A 412 5.37 8.69 2.11
N VAL A 413 4.12 8.55 2.56
CA VAL A 413 3.77 8.56 3.98
C VAL A 413 2.89 7.37 4.34
N GLU A 414 3.27 6.65 5.39
CA GLU A 414 2.52 5.52 5.92
C GLU A 414 1.21 5.95 6.60
N LYS A 415 0.06 5.40 6.15
CA LYS A 415 -1.26 5.57 6.79
C LYS A 415 -1.73 7.03 6.92
N VAL A 416 -1.27 7.90 6.02
CA VAL A 416 -1.72 9.29 5.92
C VAL A 416 -2.05 9.56 4.46
N ILE A 417 -3.26 10.02 4.19
CA ILE A 417 -3.73 10.35 2.84
C ILE A 417 -3.06 11.65 2.39
N LEU A 418 -2.21 11.58 1.36
CA LEU A 418 -1.58 12.75 0.74
C LEU A 418 -2.33 13.22 -0.52
N GLY A 419 -2.95 12.28 -1.23
CA GLY A 419 -3.53 12.49 -2.55
C GLY A 419 -4.23 11.22 -3.06
N PRO A 420 -4.51 11.13 -4.37
CA PRO A 420 -5.21 9.99 -4.94
C PRO A 420 -4.33 8.75 -5.11
N THR A 421 -3.00 8.89 -5.08
CA THR A 421 -2.07 7.80 -5.39
C THR A 421 -1.54 7.11 -4.13
N PHE A 422 -1.62 5.79 -4.09
CA PHE A 422 -1.19 4.98 -2.96
C PHE A 422 -0.38 3.76 -3.38
N CYS A 423 0.42 3.25 -2.45
CA CYS A 423 1.19 2.01 -2.62
C CYS A 423 0.28 0.80 -2.43
N VAL A 424 0.34 -0.14 -3.38
CA VAL A 424 -0.48 -1.37 -3.37
C VAL A 424 0.19 -2.55 -2.64
N GLY A 425 1.35 -2.34 -2.01
CA GLY A 425 2.11 -3.41 -1.34
C GLY A 425 3.21 -4.03 -2.20
N GLY A 426 3.77 -3.25 -3.14
CA GLY A 426 4.94 -3.61 -3.94
C GLY A 426 6.03 -2.54 -3.86
N TYR A 427 7.28 -2.94 -3.61
CA TYR A 427 8.42 -2.01 -3.49
C TYR A 427 9.66 -2.59 -4.19
N ALA A 428 10.24 -1.84 -5.10
CA ALA A 428 11.46 -2.21 -5.81
C ALA A 428 12.66 -1.45 -5.22
N PHE A 429 13.77 -2.17 -5.01
CA PHE A 429 15.07 -1.58 -4.70
C PHE A 429 16.09 -2.11 -5.69
N ALA A 430 16.90 -1.22 -6.27
CA ALA A 430 17.96 -1.62 -7.20
C ALA A 430 19.06 -2.46 -6.53
N SER A 431 19.15 -2.43 -5.18
CA SER A 431 20.15 -3.17 -4.41
C SER A 431 19.64 -3.58 -3.03
N ALA A 432 19.68 -4.88 -2.74
CA ALA A 432 19.40 -5.46 -1.41
C ALA A 432 20.39 -4.97 -0.33
N ALA A 433 21.63 -4.72 -0.72
CA ALA A 433 22.66 -4.19 0.17
C ALA A 433 22.35 -2.74 0.55
N ASP A 434 21.91 -1.94 -0.42
CA ASP A 434 21.49 -0.55 -0.19
C ASP A 434 20.23 -0.46 0.69
N PHE A 435 19.22 -1.32 0.44
CA PHE A 435 18.07 -1.45 1.34
C PHE A 435 18.51 -1.75 2.78
N THR A 436 19.38 -2.75 2.96
CA THR A 436 19.83 -3.19 4.30
C THR A 436 20.66 -2.13 5.01
N ALA A 437 21.47 -1.35 4.27
CA ALA A 437 22.21 -0.21 4.81
C ALA A 437 21.26 0.89 5.31
N HIS A 438 20.22 1.21 4.55
CA HIS A 438 19.20 2.18 4.95
C HIS A 438 18.36 1.69 6.14
N VAL A 439 18.04 0.40 6.21
CA VAL A 439 17.41 -0.21 7.40
C VAL A 439 18.31 -0.03 8.63
N ALA A 440 19.59 -0.37 8.54
CA ALA A 440 20.52 -0.22 9.65
C ALA A 440 20.60 1.23 10.15
N GLN A 441 20.61 2.19 9.21
CA GLN A 441 20.58 3.62 9.54
C GLN A 441 19.25 4.04 10.18
N ALA A 442 18.11 3.63 9.63
CA ALA A 442 16.80 3.92 10.21
C ALA A 442 16.70 3.41 11.65
N ARG A 443 17.17 2.19 11.92
CA ARG A 443 17.24 1.63 13.29
C ARG A 443 18.16 2.43 14.21
N LYS A 444 19.33 2.88 13.73
CA LYS A 444 20.22 3.76 14.49
C LYS A 444 19.49 5.04 14.90
N LEU A 445 18.76 5.66 13.97
CA LEU A 445 17.99 6.88 14.23
C LEU A 445 16.78 6.65 15.14
N GLN A 446 16.06 5.53 15.02
CA GLN A 446 14.99 5.14 15.95
C GLN A 446 15.52 4.98 17.39
N LYS A 447 16.70 4.37 17.56
CA LYS A 447 17.35 4.25 18.88
C LYS A 447 17.69 5.63 19.47
N LEU A 448 18.30 6.51 18.67
CA LEU A 448 18.67 7.87 19.10
C LEU A 448 17.46 8.71 19.51
N SER A 449 16.30 8.48 18.91
CA SER A 449 15.05 9.22 19.16
C SER A 449 14.10 8.52 20.13
N ALA A 450 14.59 7.53 20.89
CA ALA A 450 13.79 6.72 21.82
C ALA A 450 12.52 6.11 21.21
N ALA A 451 12.50 5.88 19.89
CA ALA A 451 11.41 5.26 19.13
C ALA A 451 11.66 3.77 18.85
N GLY A 452 12.45 3.11 19.70
CA GLY A 452 12.86 1.71 19.49
C GLY A 452 11.71 0.69 19.64
N ASP A 453 10.57 1.11 20.19
CA ASP A 453 9.34 0.33 20.33
C ASP A 453 8.40 0.47 19.13
N ALA A 454 8.67 1.40 18.20
CA ALA A 454 7.85 1.61 17.02
C ALA A 454 8.28 0.72 15.86
N GLU A 455 7.31 0.03 15.25
CA GLU A 455 7.52 -0.75 14.02
C GLU A 455 8.04 0.15 12.90
N LEU A 456 9.07 -0.33 12.20
CA LEU A 456 9.59 0.33 11.01
C LEU A 456 8.88 -0.24 9.77
N ALA A 457 8.29 0.63 8.96
CA ALA A 457 7.70 0.26 7.69
C ALA A 457 8.70 0.35 6.54
N VAL A 458 8.45 -0.35 5.43
CA VAL A 458 9.26 -0.22 4.20
C VAL A 458 9.18 1.20 3.65
N SER A 459 8.02 1.85 3.76
CA SER A 459 7.80 3.25 3.41
C SER A 459 8.70 4.23 4.18
N ASP A 460 9.03 3.93 5.45
CA ASP A 460 9.98 4.74 6.24
C ASP A 460 11.42 4.60 5.71
N VAL A 461 11.80 3.41 5.25
CA VAL A 461 13.13 3.15 4.65
C VAL A 461 13.26 3.90 3.32
N ILE A 462 12.22 3.85 2.48
CA ILE A 462 12.14 4.62 1.23
C ILE A 462 12.21 6.11 1.53
N TRP A 463 11.43 6.58 2.51
CA TRP A 463 11.44 7.98 2.91
C TRP A 463 12.83 8.42 3.36
N LEU A 464 13.51 7.65 4.21
CA LEU A 464 14.88 7.96 4.64
C LEU A 464 15.82 8.11 3.45
N LYS A 465 15.74 7.22 2.47
CA LYS A 465 16.56 7.27 1.26
C LYS A 465 16.25 8.52 0.41
N LEU A 466 14.97 8.89 0.26
CA LEU A 466 14.54 10.11 -0.43
C LEU A 466 15.03 11.38 0.25
N ILE A 467 14.90 11.50 1.58
CA ILE A 467 15.33 12.73 2.28
C ILE A 467 16.84 12.86 2.32
N LYS A 468 17.59 11.76 2.39
CA LYS A 468 19.05 11.81 2.28
C LYS A 468 19.50 12.30 0.90
N ALA A 469 18.75 11.97 -0.15
CA ALA A 469 18.97 12.55 -1.48
C ALA A 469 18.64 14.04 -1.52
N ALA A 470 17.50 14.43 -0.94
CA ALA A 470 17.09 15.82 -0.89
C ALA A 470 18.11 16.73 -0.18
N VAL A 471 18.70 16.26 0.92
CA VAL A 471 19.72 17.02 1.67
C VAL A 471 21.15 16.80 1.15
N GLY A 472 21.31 16.24 -0.06
CA GLY A 472 22.59 16.11 -0.75
C GLY A 472 23.55 15.04 -0.19
N GLN A 473 23.08 14.11 0.65
CA GLN A 473 23.93 13.08 1.24
C GLN A 473 24.14 11.87 0.33
N THR A 474 23.08 11.37 -0.33
CA THR A 474 23.15 10.19 -1.21
C THR A 474 22.15 10.31 -2.34
N PRO A 475 22.55 10.28 -3.63
CA PRO A 475 21.61 10.41 -4.73
C PRO A 475 20.64 9.22 -4.74
N CYS A 476 19.36 9.52 -4.95
CA CYS A 476 18.33 8.51 -5.15
C CYS A 476 17.15 9.13 -5.89
N THR A 477 16.51 8.32 -6.73
CA THR A 477 15.21 8.62 -7.31
C THR A 477 14.38 7.36 -7.25
N PHE A 478 13.21 7.42 -6.62
CA PHE A 478 12.20 6.36 -6.71
C PHE A 478 11.25 6.68 -7.86
N GLN A 479 10.90 5.66 -8.63
CA GLN A 479 9.91 5.78 -9.69
C GLN A 479 8.58 5.16 -9.27
N SER A 480 7.50 5.76 -9.74
CA SER A 480 6.20 5.11 -9.74
C SER A 480 6.22 3.91 -10.71
N ILE A 481 5.71 2.77 -10.25
CA ILE A 481 5.43 1.58 -11.05
C ILE A 481 3.90 1.46 -11.07
N PRO A 482 3.21 2.05 -12.06
CA PRO A 482 1.77 1.95 -12.16
C PRO A 482 1.32 0.50 -12.28
N VAL A 483 0.25 0.14 -11.58
CA VAL A 483 -0.32 -1.21 -11.60
C VAL A 483 -1.73 -1.24 -12.18
N ALA A 484 -2.15 -2.41 -12.65
CA ALA A 484 -3.53 -2.72 -13.00
C ALA A 484 -4.08 -3.87 -12.14
N ASP A 485 -5.37 -4.19 -12.29
CA ASP A 485 -6.03 -5.37 -11.72
C ASP A 485 -5.77 -5.58 -10.22
N TYR A 486 -5.84 -4.50 -9.44
CA TYR A 486 -5.58 -4.54 -8.01
C TYR A 486 -6.76 -5.15 -7.23
N GLU A 487 -6.46 -6.18 -6.45
CA GLU A 487 -7.39 -6.87 -5.54
C GLU A 487 -6.78 -6.91 -4.13
N ASP A 488 -7.52 -6.45 -3.12
CA ASP A 488 -7.07 -6.39 -1.72
C ASP A 488 -7.77 -7.44 -0.85
N TRP A 489 -6.99 -8.31 -0.23
CA TRP A 489 -7.47 -9.34 0.69
C TRP A 489 -6.94 -9.16 2.10
N GLY A 490 -6.39 -7.99 2.46
CA GLY A 490 -5.71 -7.76 3.74
C GLY A 490 -6.61 -7.75 4.98
N THR A 491 -7.92 -7.93 4.82
CA THR A 491 -8.88 -8.06 5.92
C THR A 491 -9.84 -9.23 5.68
N LEU A 492 -10.34 -9.85 6.75
CA LEU A 492 -11.31 -10.94 6.64
C LEU A 492 -12.58 -10.52 5.86
N GLY A 493 -13.03 -9.28 6.02
CA GLY A 493 -14.19 -8.75 5.29
C GLY A 493 -13.92 -8.62 3.79
N ALA A 494 -12.78 -8.04 3.41
CA ALA A 494 -12.38 -7.91 2.00
C ALA A 494 -12.18 -9.27 1.33
N TRP A 495 -11.49 -10.20 2.00
CA TRP A 495 -11.31 -11.56 1.51
C TRP A 495 -12.65 -12.31 1.35
N LYS A 496 -13.58 -12.20 2.31
CA LYS A 496 -14.92 -12.80 2.20
C LYS A 496 -15.72 -12.21 1.05
N ALA A 497 -15.66 -10.89 0.86
CA ALA A 497 -16.31 -10.22 -0.27
C ALA A 497 -15.74 -10.70 -1.60
N TYR A 498 -14.42 -10.83 -1.71
CA TYR A 498 -13.76 -11.42 -2.86
C TYR A 498 -14.24 -12.86 -3.12
N CYS A 499 -14.21 -13.73 -2.10
CA CYS A 499 -14.67 -15.12 -2.21
C CYS A 499 -16.14 -15.22 -2.64
N ALA A 500 -17.01 -14.32 -2.18
CA ALA A 500 -18.42 -14.28 -2.54
C ALA A 500 -18.67 -13.97 -4.02
N THR A 501 -17.67 -13.43 -4.73
CA THR A 501 -17.77 -13.21 -6.19
C THR A 501 -17.55 -14.48 -7.02
N PHE A 502 -17.12 -15.58 -6.39
CA PHE A 502 -16.88 -16.86 -7.05
C PHE A 502 -18.06 -17.80 -6.88
N ARG A 503 -18.37 -18.57 -7.93
CA ARG A 503 -19.46 -19.56 -7.92
C ARG A 503 -19.21 -20.70 -8.89
N SER A 504 -19.75 -21.87 -8.56
CA SER A 504 -19.88 -23.00 -9.47
C SER A 504 -21.35 -23.18 -9.84
N LEU A 505 -21.68 -23.08 -11.12
CA LEU A 505 -23.03 -23.23 -11.63
C LEU A 505 -23.22 -24.63 -12.21
N PHE A 506 -24.21 -25.35 -11.71
CA PHE A 506 -24.71 -26.59 -12.29
C PHE A 506 -25.97 -26.26 -13.10
N LEU A 507 -25.83 -26.15 -14.42
CA LEU A 507 -26.90 -25.69 -15.30
C LEU A 507 -27.41 -26.84 -16.16
N ASP A 508 -28.73 -27.03 -16.22
CA ASP A 508 -29.30 -27.90 -17.25
C ASP A 508 -29.08 -27.28 -18.64
N ILE A 509 -29.08 -28.08 -19.71
CA ILE A 509 -29.01 -27.56 -21.08
C ILE A 509 -30.42 -27.28 -21.63
N ASP A 510 -31.31 -28.27 -21.55
CA ASP A 510 -32.56 -28.32 -22.32
C ASP A 510 -33.73 -27.66 -21.58
N GLY A 511 -34.05 -26.43 -21.97
CA GLY A 511 -35.12 -25.62 -21.40
C GLY A 511 -34.63 -24.46 -20.53
N THR A 512 -33.31 -24.28 -20.45
CA THR A 512 -32.60 -23.30 -19.61
C THR A 512 -31.54 -22.52 -20.38
N LEU A 513 -30.87 -23.14 -21.36
CA LEU A 513 -29.91 -22.48 -22.27
C LEU A 513 -30.29 -22.68 -23.74
N VAL A 514 -30.95 -23.78 -24.05
CA VAL A 514 -31.45 -24.14 -25.38
C VAL A 514 -32.92 -24.51 -25.23
N LYS A 515 -33.75 -24.31 -26.27
CA LYS A 515 -35.14 -24.77 -26.21
C LYS A 515 -35.22 -26.28 -25.97
N ASN A 516 -36.11 -26.68 -25.08
CA ASN A 516 -36.30 -28.05 -24.67
C ASN A 516 -36.58 -28.96 -25.87
N SER A 517 -35.88 -30.09 -25.91
CA SER A 517 -35.99 -31.11 -26.95
C SER A 517 -35.89 -32.52 -26.34
N GLY A 518 -36.22 -33.53 -27.14
CA GLY A 518 -36.19 -34.94 -26.75
C GLY A 518 -35.38 -35.80 -27.72
N GLN A 519 -35.20 -37.07 -27.36
CA GLN A 519 -34.40 -38.01 -28.16
C GLN A 519 -35.09 -38.52 -29.43
N TYR A 520 -36.39 -38.82 -29.34
CA TYR A 520 -37.05 -39.70 -30.32
C TYR A 520 -38.05 -39.00 -31.25
N PHE A 521 -38.69 -37.92 -30.80
CA PHE A 521 -39.86 -37.36 -31.48
C PHE A 521 -39.79 -35.84 -31.58
N GLY A 522 -40.10 -35.32 -32.78
CA GLY A 522 -40.20 -33.88 -33.04
C GLY A 522 -38.85 -33.17 -32.99
N LYS A 523 -38.74 -32.20 -32.08
CA LYS A 523 -37.51 -31.42 -31.85
C LYS A 523 -36.45 -32.32 -31.21
N THR A 524 -35.46 -32.71 -31.99
CA THR A 524 -34.35 -33.58 -31.57
C THR A 524 -33.26 -32.80 -30.86
N TRP A 525 -32.57 -33.49 -29.95
CA TRP A 525 -31.38 -32.97 -29.29
C TRP A 525 -30.29 -32.59 -30.31
N GLY A 526 -29.63 -31.45 -30.08
CA GLY A 526 -28.58 -30.93 -30.96
C GLY A 526 -29.05 -29.91 -32.00
N GLU A 527 -30.36 -29.78 -32.25
CA GLU A 527 -30.88 -28.96 -33.34
C GLU A 527 -31.65 -27.71 -32.89
N GLN A 528 -31.97 -27.60 -31.60
CA GLN A 528 -32.75 -26.49 -31.08
C GLN A 528 -31.97 -25.18 -30.96
N PRO A 529 -32.64 -24.01 -31.11
CA PRO A 529 -31.99 -22.72 -30.91
C PRO A 529 -31.73 -22.43 -29.43
N GLY A 530 -30.74 -21.57 -29.18
CA GLY A 530 -30.43 -21.03 -27.86
C GLY A 530 -31.53 -20.13 -27.29
N LEU A 531 -31.45 -19.88 -25.99
CA LEU A 531 -32.21 -18.85 -25.28
C LEU A 531 -31.28 -17.64 -25.12
N ASP A 532 -31.45 -16.64 -25.99
CA ASP A 532 -30.45 -15.61 -26.25
C ASP A 532 -30.02 -14.83 -25.00
N LYS A 533 -30.95 -14.44 -24.10
CA LYS A 533 -30.57 -13.68 -22.89
C LYS A 533 -29.80 -14.55 -21.90
N SER A 534 -30.22 -15.80 -21.74
CA SER A 534 -29.59 -16.77 -20.85
C SER A 534 -28.18 -17.11 -21.33
N VAL A 535 -28.00 -17.32 -22.64
CA VAL A 535 -26.69 -17.52 -23.27
C VAL A 535 -25.81 -16.29 -23.10
N ALA A 536 -26.31 -15.10 -23.40
CA ALA A 536 -25.54 -13.86 -23.27
C ALA A 536 -25.13 -13.57 -21.81
N HIS A 537 -26.03 -13.83 -20.85
CA HIS A 537 -25.73 -13.69 -19.44
C HIS A 537 -24.62 -14.68 -19.01
N LEU A 538 -24.72 -15.95 -19.43
CA LEU A 538 -23.71 -16.96 -19.13
C LEU A 538 -22.34 -16.62 -19.73
N GLN A 539 -22.31 -16.09 -20.97
CA GLN A 539 -21.09 -15.56 -21.60
C GLN A 539 -20.46 -14.44 -20.76
N ASN A 540 -21.28 -13.51 -20.25
CA ASN A 540 -20.79 -12.44 -19.37
C ASN A 540 -20.19 -13.00 -18.07
N LEU A 541 -20.88 -13.96 -17.44
CA LEU A 541 -20.39 -14.59 -16.21
C LEU A 541 -19.07 -15.34 -16.42
N TYR A 542 -18.95 -16.07 -17.52
CA TYR A 542 -17.74 -16.82 -17.86
C TYR A 542 -16.57 -15.88 -18.15
N ALA A 543 -16.82 -14.81 -18.91
CA ALA A 543 -15.80 -13.82 -19.27
C ALA A 543 -15.18 -13.10 -18.05
N ARG A 544 -15.91 -12.99 -16.93
CA ARG A 544 -15.37 -12.44 -15.67
C ARG A 544 -14.37 -13.37 -14.98
N GLY A 545 -14.27 -14.64 -15.37
CA GLY A 545 -13.30 -15.60 -14.82
C GLY A 545 -13.55 -16.06 -13.38
N ARG A 546 -14.72 -15.75 -12.80
CA ARG A 546 -15.10 -16.11 -11.42
C ARG A 546 -16.26 -17.10 -11.32
N THR A 547 -16.78 -17.55 -12.47
CA THR A 547 -17.89 -18.50 -12.52
C THR A 547 -17.44 -19.76 -13.24
N GLN A 548 -17.35 -20.87 -12.51
CA GLN A 548 -17.19 -22.19 -13.10
C GLN A 548 -18.56 -22.68 -13.60
N ILE A 549 -18.61 -23.17 -14.83
CA ILE A 549 -19.84 -23.62 -15.48
C ILE A 549 -19.76 -25.13 -15.73
N ILE A 550 -20.64 -25.86 -15.05
CA ILE A 550 -20.83 -27.30 -15.22
C ILE A 550 -22.20 -27.49 -15.84
N LEU A 551 -22.24 -27.86 -17.13
CA LEU A 551 -23.48 -28.21 -17.79
C LEU A 551 -23.91 -29.62 -17.40
N THR A 552 -25.20 -29.81 -17.31
CA THR A 552 -25.85 -31.06 -16.93
C THR A 552 -26.94 -31.35 -17.94
N THR A 553 -27.12 -32.62 -18.31
CA THR A 553 -28.14 -32.97 -19.30
C THR A 553 -28.59 -34.42 -19.18
N SER A 554 -29.86 -34.67 -19.51
CA SER A 554 -30.38 -36.03 -19.70
C SER A 554 -30.09 -36.61 -21.08
N ARG A 555 -29.46 -35.84 -21.97
CA ARG A 555 -28.97 -36.34 -23.26
C ARG A 555 -28.03 -37.50 -23.01
N THR A 556 -28.20 -38.59 -23.77
CA THR A 556 -27.31 -39.76 -23.65
C THR A 556 -25.95 -39.44 -24.26
N GLU A 557 -24.93 -40.23 -23.89
CA GLU A 557 -23.56 -40.09 -24.43
C GLU A 557 -23.50 -40.17 -25.96
N ALA A 558 -24.45 -40.87 -26.60
CA ALA A 558 -24.56 -40.93 -28.06
C ALA A 558 -24.78 -39.55 -28.72
N PHE A 559 -25.26 -38.55 -27.97
CA PHE A 559 -25.50 -37.18 -28.44
C PHE A 559 -24.39 -36.20 -28.05
N ARG A 560 -23.25 -36.67 -27.51
CA ARG A 560 -22.14 -35.83 -27.07
C ARG A 560 -21.66 -34.89 -28.19
N GLU A 561 -21.28 -35.45 -29.34
CA GLU A 561 -20.71 -34.69 -30.46
C GLU A 561 -21.70 -33.62 -30.96
N ALA A 562 -22.96 -34.02 -31.21
CA ALA A 562 -24.01 -33.10 -31.65
C ALA A 562 -24.28 -31.99 -30.62
N THR A 563 -24.24 -32.32 -29.32
CA THR A 563 -24.44 -31.34 -28.23
C THR A 563 -23.27 -30.37 -28.15
N GLU A 564 -22.03 -30.85 -28.19
CA GLU A 564 -20.84 -30.00 -28.14
C GLU A 564 -20.76 -29.09 -29.38
N GLN A 565 -21.16 -29.58 -30.56
CA GLN A 565 -21.28 -28.77 -31.76
C GLN A 565 -22.35 -27.68 -31.63
N GLN A 566 -23.53 -28.02 -31.08
CA GLN A 566 -24.61 -27.06 -30.82
C GLN A 566 -24.15 -25.97 -29.85
N LEU A 567 -23.56 -26.35 -28.71
CA LEU A 567 -23.07 -25.40 -27.70
C LEU A 567 -22.01 -24.47 -28.30
N ARG A 568 -21.07 -25.01 -29.09
CA ARG A 568 -20.06 -24.22 -29.79
C ARG A 568 -20.68 -23.25 -30.81
N GLY A 569 -21.65 -23.72 -31.59
CA GLY A 569 -22.35 -22.90 -32.58
C GLY A 569 -23.16 -21.76 -31.95
N LEU A 570 -23.66 -21.96 -30.74
CA LEU A 570 -24.38 -20.94 -29.95
C LEU A 570 -23.45 -20.09 -29.08
N GLY A 571 -22.15 -20.39 -29.04
CA GLY A 571 -21.18 -19.70 -28.20
C GLY A 571 -21.43 -19.89 -26.70
N ILE A 572 -22.01 -21.02 -26.27
CA ILE A 572 -22.26 -21.31 -24.86
C ILE A 572 -20.97 -21.81 -24.21
N PRO A 573 -20.37 -21.06 -23.26
CA PRO A 573 -19.16 -21.50 -22.59
C PRO A 573 -19.48 -22.53 -21.50
N TYR A 574 -18.52 -23.43 -21.25
CA TYR A 574 -18.58 -24.38 -20.15
C TYR A 574 -17.19 -24.91 -19.82
N ASP A 575 -16.99 -25.36 -18.57
CA ASP A 575 -15.78 -26.05 -18.14
C ASP A 575 -15.94 -27.57 -18.21
N ARG A 576 -17.15 -28.08 -17.89
CA ARG A 576 -17.48 -29.51 -17.91
C ARG A 576 -18.93 -29.75 -18.32
N ILE A 577 -19.21 -30.95 -18.85
CA ILE A 577 -20.58 -31.43 -19.09
C ILE A 577 -20.77 -32.81 -18.47
N VAL A 578 -21.87 -33.00 -17.74
CA VAL A 578 -22.35 -34.27 -17.21
C VAL A 578 -23.52 -34.76 -18.06
N PHE A 579 -23.31 -35.82 -18.85
CA PHE A 579 -24.31 -36.45 -19.70
C PHE A 579 -25.02 -37.61 -19.01
N GLY A 580 -26.11 -38.09 -19.61
CA GLY A 580 -26.80 -39.32 -19.23
C GLY A 580 -27.56 -39.24 -17.90
N MET A 581 -27.88 -38.03 -17.41
CA MET A 581 -28.63 -37.87 -16.17
C MET A 581 -30.07 -38.36 -16.32
N PHE A 582 -30.65 -38.87 -15.24
CA PHE A 582 -32.08 -39.21 -15.24
C PHE A 582 -32.96 -37.97 -15.45
N HIS A 583 -34.04 -38.15 -16.22
CA HIS A 583 -35.05 -37.13 -16.42
C HIS A 583 -36.04 -37.11 -15.24
N CYS A 584 -35.56 -36.65 -14.09
CA CYS A 584 -36.31 -36.61 -12.84
C CYS A 584 -35.93 -35.38 -12.00
N GLN A 585 -36.46 -35.29 -10.78
CA GLN A 585 -36.04 -34.28 -9.81
C GLN A 585 -34.52 -34.38 -9.57
N ARG A 586 -33.85 -33.23 -9.56
CA ARG A 586 -32.44 -33.09 -9.16
C ARG A 586 -32.38 -32.46 -7.78
N VAL A 587 -31.64 -33.07 -6.86
CA VAL A 587 -31.50 -32.62 -5.47
C VAL A 587 -30.03 -32.27 -5.23
N LEU A 588 -29.76 -31.02 -4.86
CA LEU A 588 -28.43 -30.56 -4.47
C LEU A 588 -28.25 -30.78 -2.96
N VAL A 589 -27.28 -31.60 -2.59
CA VAL A 589 -26.89 -31.86 -1.20
C VAL A 589 -25.44 -31.40 -1.05
N ASN A 590 -25.19 -30.48 -0.12
CA ASN A 590 -23.86 -29.96 0.16
C ASN A 590 -23.60 -29.90 1.68
N ASP A 591 -22.34 -29.99 2.08
CA ASP A 591 -21.94 -29.77 3.46
C ASP A 591 -22.01 -28.27 3.84
N PHE A 592 -21.89 -27.98 5.13
CA PHE A 592 -21.83 -26.62 5.66
C PHE A 592 -20.81 -26.57 6.82
N ALA A 593 -20.05 -25.48 6.89
CA ALA A 593 -19.06 -25.26 7.94
C ALA A 593 -19.22 -23.87 8.57
N LYS A 594 -18.97 -23.77 9.89
CA LYS A 594 -19.03 -22.49 10.63
C LYS A 594 -18.07 -21.42 10.08
N THR A 595 -17.01 -21.84 9.40
CA THR A 595 -16.00 -20.96 8.79
C THR A 595 -16.47 -20.36 7.45
N ASN A 596 -17.57 -20.85 6.88
CA ASN A 596 -18.18 -20.31 5.66
C ASN A 596 -19.50 -19.59 6.02
N PRO A 597 -19.54 -18.24 6.00
CA PRO A 597 -20.71 -17.48 6.42
C PRO A 597 -21.83 -17.44 5.37
N PHE A 598 -21.62 -18.00 4.17
CA PHE A 598 -22.57 -17.99 3.07
C PHE A 598 -23.31 -19.35 2.96
N PRO A 599 -24.54 -19.39 2.43
CA PRO A 599 -25.15 -20.66 2.08
C PRO A 599 -24.22 -21.40 1.11
N SER A 600 -23.76 -22.59 1.51
CA SER A 600 -22.77 -23.34 0.74
C SER A 600 -23.35 -23.93 -0.56
N ALA A 601 -24.68 -23.91 -0.71
CA ALA A 601 -25.40 -24.31 -1.90
C ALA A 601 -26.75 -23.56 -2.01
N SER A 602 -27.19 -23.33 -3.25
CA SER A 602 -28.53 -22.85 -3.59
C SER A 602 -29.06 -23.59 -4.82
N ALA A 603 -30.38 -23.69 -4.94
CA ALA A 603 -31.04 -24.33 -6.08
C ALA A 603 -32.07 -23.37 -6.69
N ILE A 604 -32.03 -23.23 -8.03
CA ILE A 604 -32.89 -22.33 -8.79
C ILE A 604 -33.67 -23.17 -9.80
N ASN A 605 -34.99 -22.96 -9.87
CA ASN A 605 -35.84 -23.55 -10.91
C ASN A 605 -36.28 -22.44 -11.86
N LEU A 606 -36.04 -22.64 -13.16
CA LEU A 606 -36.55 -21.78 -14.22
C LEU A 606 -37.81 -22.37 -14.85
N ARG A 607 -38.64 -21.52 -15.45
CA ARG A 607 -39.70 -22.02 -16.33
C ARG A 607 -39.05 -22.67 -17.56
N ARG A 608 -39.61 -23.78 -18.04
CA ARG A 608 -39.17 -24.42 -19.29
C ARG A 608 -39.21 -23.42 -20.44
N ASP A 609 -38.10 -23.30 -21.16
CA ASP A 609 -37.87 -22.36 -22.26
C ASP A 609 -38.01 -20.88 -21.84
N GLY A 610 -37.95 -20.61 -20.53
CA GLY A 610 -37.91 -19.27 -19.96
C GLY A 610 -36.52 -18.67 -20.16
N ASP A 611 -36.46 -17.43 -20.64
CA ASP A 611 -35.20 -16.73 -20.94
C ASP A 611 -34.88 -15.70 -19.85
N GLU A 612 -35.06 -16.13 -18.60
CA GLU A 612 -35.03 -15.32 -17.37
C GLU A 612 -33.85 -15.66 -16.44
N LEU A 613 -32.86 -16.41 -16.92
CA LEU A 613 -31.69 -16.82 -16.12
C LEU A 613 -30.95 -15.63 -15.48
N SER A 614 -30.84 -14.51 -16.21
CA SER A 614 -30.19 -13.29 -15.70
C SER A 614 -30.89 -12.73 -14.47
N GLU A 615 -32.23 -12.75 -14.46
CA GLU A 615 -33.04 -12.22 -13.35
C GLU A 615 -32.86 -13.04 -12.05
N MET A 616 -32.43 -14.29 -12.17
CA MET A 616 -32.22 -15.19 -11.04
C MET A 616 -30.78 -15.21 -10.52
N LEU A 617 -29.81 -14.69 -11.30
CA LEU A 617 -28.38 -14.76 -10.99
C LEU A 617 -27.68 -13.39 -10.86
N ASP A 618 -28.34 -12.30 -11.24
CA ASP A 618 -27.84 -10.93 -11.07
C ASP A 618 -27.95 -10.49 -9.60
N TYR A 619 -26.78 -10.19 -8.99
CA TYR A 619 -26.61 -9.56 -7.68
C TYR A 619 -25.60 -8.42 -7.77
#